data_AF-A0A0A8WP51-F1
#
_entry.id   AF-A0A0A8WP51-F1
#
_cell.length_a   1.000
_cell.length_b   1.000
_cell.length_c   1.000
_cell.angle_alpha   90.00
_cell.angle_beta   90.00
_cell.angle_gamma   90.00
#
_symmetry.space_group_name_H-M   'P 1'
#
loop_
_entity.id
_entity.type
_entity.pdbx_description
1 polymer ?
#
loop_
_entity_poly.entity_id
_entity_poly.type
_entity_poly.pdbx_seq_one_letter_code
_entity_poly.pdbx_strand_id
1 'polypeptide(L)'
;MNRVTWTIPAALGFGMLLMTACSQLLPASGNLPSTHPEALPQGRPVCTECHEATLKDSLKPYAVFDHTPSFVKDHRFAAQSEERTCAICHKQSFCTDCHANHNEIKPSLKLGDRPDRDLVHRGDYMTRHKFEGKLDPTGCYRCHGRANNEKCVTCHR
;
A
#
# COMPACT_ATOMS: atom_id res chain seq x y z
N MET A 1 50.02 -35.54 36.72
CA MET A 1 48.78 -34.74 36.80
C MET A 1 48.65 -33.98 35.48
N ASN A 2 47.66 -34.28 34.65
CA ASN A 2 47.15 -33.37 33.59
C ASN A 2 45.87 -33.97 32.99
N ARG A 3 44.72 -33.43 33.41
CA ARG A 3 43.42 -33.73 32.80
C ARG A 3 43.23 -32.78 31.62
N VAL A 4 43.28 -33.33 30.41
CA VAL A 4 42.89 -32.61 29.19
C VAL A 4 41.36 -32.58 29.13
N THR A 5 40.77 -31.41 29.32
CA THR A 5 39.32 -31.20 29.30
C THR A 5 38.81 -31.11 27.86
N TRP A 6 38.21 -32.21 27.38
CA TRP A 6 37.56 -32.35 26.06
C TRP A 6 36.14 -31.78 25.99
N THR A 7 35.87 -30.62 26.61
CA THR A 7 34.49 -30.10 26.72
C THR A 7 34.06 -29.10 25.65
N ILE A 8 34.91 -28.81 24.66
CA ILE A 8 34.64 -27.72 23.69
C ILE A 8 33.86 -28.13 22.42
N PRO A 9 33.93 -29.35 21.83
CA PRO A 9 33.27 -29.58 20.54
C PRO A 9 31.76 -29.82 20.64
N ALA A 10 31.22 -30.14 21.82
CA ALA A 10 29.80 -30.45 22.00
C ALA A 10 28.88 -29.22 21.99
N ALA A 11 29.40 -28.03 22.32
CA ALA A 11 28.61 -26.81 22.39
C ALA A 11 28.25 -26.22 21.01
N LEU A 12 29.06 -26.48 19.98
CA LEU A 12 28.83 -25.95 18.62
C LEU A 12 27.79 -26.76 17.84
N GLY A 13 27.67 -28.07 18.08
CA GLY A 13 26.67 -28.90 17.42
C GLY A 13 25.23 -28.63 17.87
N PHE A 14 25.04 -28.25 19.14
CA PHE A 14 23.70 -28.00 19.70
C PHE A 14 23.12 -26.64 19.27
N GLY A 15 23.97 -25.63 19.06
CA GLY A 15 23.54 -24.31 18.57
C GLY A 15 23.02 -24.32 17.13
N MET A 16 23.58 -25.18 16.26
CA MET A 16 23.13 -25.33 14.88
C MET A 16 21.78 -26.04 14.74
N LEU A 17 21.47 -26.99 15.63
CA LEU A 17 20.20 -27.73 15.64
C LEU A 17 19.01 -26.88 16.11
N LEU A 18 19.22 -25.94 17.05
CA LEU A 18 18.18 -25.04 17.55
C LEU A 18 17.75 -23.99 16.51
N MET A 19 18.67 -23.51 15.66
CA MET A 19 18.34 -22.53 14.62
C MET A 19 17.60 -23.15 13.42
N THR A 20 17.82 -24.43 13.10
CA THR A 20 17.10 -25.11 12.03
C THR A 20 15.63 -25.41 12.38
N ALA A 21 15.29 -25.57 13.66
CA ALA A 21 13.93 -25.91 14.09
C ALA A 21 12.91 -24.76 13.84
N CYS A 22 13.33 -23.49 13.95
CA CYS A 22 12.43 -22.36 13.70
C CYS A 22 12.10 -22.15 12.21
N SER A 23 12.96 -22.62 11.30
CA SER A 23 12.72 -22.49 9.85
C SER A 23 11.62 -23.42 9.32
N GLN A 24 11.32 -24.51 10.03
CA GLN A 24 10.33 -25.51 9.62
C GLN A 24 8.93 -25.27 10.20
N LEU A 25 8.81 -24.36 11.18
CA LEU A 25 7.54 -23.97 11.80
C LEU A 25 6.94 -22.70 11.17
N LEU A 26 7.66 -22.04 10.26
CA LEU A 26 7.08 -21.00 9.42
C LEU A 26 6.18 -21.71 8.41
N PRO A 27 4.86 -21.40 8.38
CA PRO A 27 4.02 -21.89 7.31
C PRO A 27 4.69 -21.47 6.00
N ALA A 28 4.97 -22.46 5.13
CA ALA A 28 5.44 -22.19 3.79
C ALA A 28 4.50 -21.15 3.20
N SER A 29 4.99 -19.92 3.03
CA SER A 29 4.22 -18.78 2.54
C SER A 29 3.41 -19.25 1.34
N GLY A 30 2.09 -19.24 1.53
CA GLY A 30 1.09 -19.90 0.70
C GLY A 30 1.38 -19.88 -0.79
N ASN A 31 1.11 -21.01 -1.44
CA ASN A 31 1.13 -21.18 -2.89
C ASN A 31 -0.05 -20.42 -3.52
N LEU A 32 -0.04 -19.09 -3.42
CA LEU A 32 -0.91 -18.27 -4.24
C LEU A 32 -0.41 -18.37 -5.68
N PRO A 33 -1.27 -18.79 -6.63
CA PRO A 33 -0.87 -18.93 -8.01
C PRO A 33 -0.49 -17.56 -8.59
N SER A 34 0.41 -17.56 -9.58
CA SER A 34 0.82 -16.34 -10.29
C SER A 34 -0.30 -15.71 -11.13
N THR A 35 -1.40 -16.44 -11.33
CA THR A 35 -2.56 -16.03 -12.13
C THR A 35 -3.84 -16.56 -11.50
N HIS A 36 -4.97 -15.92 -11.77
CA HIS A 36 -6.26 -16.43 -11.35
C HIS A 36 -6.60 -17.74 -12.11
N PRO A 37 -7.10 -18.79 -11.44
CA PRO A 37 -7.31 -20.10 -12.07
C PRO A 37 -8.49 -20.12 -13.05
N GLU A 38 -9.52 -19.32 -12.79
CA GLU A 38 -10.68 -19.12 -13.68
C GLU A 38 -10.44 -17.89 -14.56
N ALA A 39 -10.99 -17.88 -15.77
CA ALA A 39 -11.01 -16.68 -16.60
C ALA A 39 -11.88 -15.59 -15.95
N LEU A 40 -11.28 -14.42 -15.70
CA LEU A 40 -11.98 -13.28 -15.11
C LEU A 40 -12.72 -12.46 -16.18
N PRO A 41 -13.85 -11.82 -15.83
CA PRO A 41 -14.54 -10.90 -16.74
C PRO A 41 -13.63 -9.73 -17.13
N GLN A 42 -13.92 -9.12 -18.28
CA GLN A 42 -13.18 -7.93 -18.72
C GLN A 42 -13.34 -6.79 -17.73
N GLY A 43 -12.25 -6.05 -17.49
CA GLY A 43 -12.24 -4.89 -16.60
C GLY A 43 -11.61 -5.18 -15.24
N ARG A 44 -12.29 -4.74 -14.18
CA ARG A 44 -11.78 -4.77 -12.80
C ARG A 44 -12.69 -5.64 -11.93
N PRO A 45 -12.43 -6.96 -11.84
CA PRO A 45 -13.24 -7.86 -11.03
C PRO A 45 -13.15 -7.48 -9.55
N VAL A 46 -14.24 -7.73 -8.83
CA VAL A 46 -14.34 -7.50 -7.38
C VAL A 46 -14.25 -8.85 -6.69
N CYS A 47 -13.32 -9.01 -5.76
CA CYS A 47 -13.00 -10.31 -5.17
C CYS A 47 -14.20 -10.88 -4.40
N THR A 48 -14.95 -10.01 -3.73
CA THR A 48 -16.13 -10.38 -2.94
C THR A 48 -17.35 -10.80 -3.75
N GLU A 49 -17.33 -10.67 -5.08
CA GLU A 49 -18.39 -11.24 -5.93
C GLU A 49 -18.35 -12.77 -5.93
N CYS A 50 -17.20 -13.39 -5.62
CA CYS A 50 -17.03 -14.84 -5.60
C CYS A 50 -16.36 -15.36 -4.32
N HIS A 51 -15.65 -14.51 -3.56
CA HIS A 51 -14.93 -14.91 -2.35
C HIS A 51 -15.48 -14.22 -1.10
N GLU A 52 -16.18 -14.99 -0.26
CA GLU A 52 -16.76 -14.49 1.00
C GLU A 52 -15.81 -14.58 2.19
N ALA A 53 -14.77 -15.43 2.09
CA ALA A 53 -13.91 -15.78 3.21
C ALA A 53 -12.60 -14.97 3.25
N THR A 54 -11.69 -15.39 4.12
CA THR A 54 -10.32 -14.87 4.20
C THR A 54 -9.46 -15.43 3.07
N LEU A 55 -8.51 -14.63 2.58
CA LEU A 55 -7.51 -15.12 1.65
C LEU A 55 -6.76 -16.29 2.29
N LYS A 56 -6.59 -17.39 1.56
CA LYS A 56 -5.84 -18.53 2.09
C LYS A 56 -4.40 -18.07 2.32
N ASP A 57 -3.87 -18.32 3.52
CA ASP A 57 -2.51 -17.95 3.95
C ASP A 57 -2.26 -16.46 4.27
N SER A 58 -3.24 -15.59 4.01
CA SER A 58 -3.27 -14.21 4.49
C SER A 58 -4.51 -14.04 5.33
N LEU A 59 -4.37 -13.81 6.63
CA LEU A 59 -5.51 -13.63 7.54
C LEU A 59 -6.38 -12.37 7.23
N LYS A 60 -6.27 -11.79 6.04
CA LYS A 60 -7.05 -10.67 5.53
C LYS A 60 -8.23 -11.14 4.66
N PRO A 61 -9.42 -10.56 4.84
CA PRO A 61 -10.57 -10.85 3.98
C PRO A 61 -10.34 -10.35 2.57
N TYR A 62 -10.92 -11.04 1.57
CA TYR A 62 -10.83 -10.62 0.16
C TYR A 62 -11.34 -9.19 -0.06
N ALA A 63 -12.30 -8.74 0.75
CA ALA A 63 -12.82 -7.37 0.74
C ALA A 63 -11.75 -6.27 0.88
N VAL A 64 -10.58 -6.55 1.48
CA VAL A 64 -9.49 -5.57 1.60
C VAL A 64 -8.82 -5.29 0.25
N PHE A 65 -8.91 -6.21 -0.70
CA PHE A 65 -8.39 -6.07 -2.06
C PHE A 65 -9.44 -5.52 -3.03
N ASP A 66 -10.69 -5.38 -2.57
CA ASP A 66 -11.72 -4.78 -3.36
C ASP A 66 -11.40 -3.33 -3.60
N HIS A 67 -11.50 -3.01 -4.87
CA HIS A 67 -10.89 -1.87 -5.49
C HIS A 67 -11.76 -0.61 -5.37
N THR A 68 -12.39 -0.48 -4.20
CA THR A 68 -13.32 0.57 -3.75
C THR A 68 -12.66 1.94 -3.69
N PRO A 69 -13.44 3.03 -3.55
CA PRO A 69 -12.86 4.38 -3.39
C PRO A 69 -11.93 4.54 -2.18
N SER A 70 -12.17 3.80 -1.08
CA SER A 70 -11.29 3.80 0.10
C SER A 70 -9.98 3.04 -0.15
N PHE A 71 -10.00 2.00 -0.99
CA PHE A 71 -8.80 1.23 -1.31
C PHE A 71 -7.65 2.11 -1.78
N VAL A 72 -7.89 3.11 -2.63
CA VAL A 72 -6.82 4.00 -3.10
C VAL A 72 -6.10 4.70 -1.94
N LYS A 73 -6.81 5.03 -0.87
CA LYS A 73 -6.26 5.69 0.33
C LYS A 73 -5.53 4.69 1.24
N ASP A 74 -6.04 3.46 1.31
CA ASP A 74 -5.64 2.47 2.31
C ASP A 74 -4.80 1.30 1.76
N HIS A 75 -4.57 1.24 0.44
CA HIS A 75 -3.89 0.12 -0.23
C HIS A 75 -2.50 -0.18 0.35
N ARG A 76 -1.84 0.82 0.97
CA ARG A 76 -0.56 0.63 1.69
C ARG A 76 -0.62 -0.51 2.71
N PHE A 77 -1.76 -0.70 3.38
CA PHE A 77 -1.93 -1.72 4.42
C PHE A 77 -2.07 -3.13 3.83
N ALA A 78 -2.61 -3.23 2.61
CA ALA A 78 -2.61 -4.48 1.85
C ALA A 78 -1.21 -4.72 1.27
N ALA A 79 -0.65 -3.74 0.55
CA ALA A 79 0.63 -3.83 -0.15
C ALA A 79 1.81 -4.19 0.77
N GLN A 80 1.80 -3.75 2.04
CA GLN A 80 2.86 -4.07 3.00
C GLN A 80 3.04 -5.57 3.26
N SER A 81 1.98 -6.37 3.09
CA SER A 81 1.98 -7.80 3.47
C SER A 81 1.54 -8.74 2.35
N GLU A 82 0.98 -8.21 1.27
CA GLU A 82 0.23 -8.99 0.27
C GLU A 82 0.60 -8.64 -1.17
N GLU A 83 1.85 -8.27 -1.41
CA GLU A 83 2.35 -7.94 -2.75
C GLU A 83 2.06 -9.05 -3.78
N ARG A 84 2.19 -10.32 -3.36
CA ARG A 84 1.93 -11.49 -4.21
C ARG A 84 0.48 -11.54 -4.72
N THR A 85 -0.48 -11.09 -3.91
CA THR A 85 -1.90 -11.02 -4.30
C THR A 85 -2.12 -9.97 -5.39
N CYS A 86 -1.42 -8.84 -5.30
CA CYS A 86 -1.46 -7.81 -6.34
C CYS A 86 -0.86 -8.32 -7.66
N ALA A 87 0.19 -9.15 -7.58
CA ALA A 87 0.91 -9.71 -8.72
C ALA A 87 0.07 -10.67 -9.59
N ILE A 88 -1.09 -11.14 -9.10
CA ILE A 88 -2.04 -11.94 -9.89
C ILE A 88 -2.53 -11.17 -11.12
N CYS A 89 -2.74 -9.85 -10.97
CA CYS A 89 -3.28 -8.99 -12.02
C CYS A 89 -2.32 -7.87 -12.45
N HIS A 90 -1.49 -7.38 -11.54
CA HIS A 90 -0.61 -6.24 -11.77
C HIS A 90 0.84 -6.67 -11.97
N LYS A 91 1.53 -6.01 -12.92
CA LYS A 91 2.98 -6.14 -13.06
C LYS A 91 3.68 -5.28 -12.01
N GLN A 92 4.91 -5.64 -11.63
CA GLN A 92 5.72 -4.86 -10.69
C GLN A 92 5.89 -3.39 -11.08
N SER A 93 5.89 -3.11 -12.39
CA SER A 93 5.97 -1.74 -12.92
C SER A 93 4.85 -0.83 -12.42
N PHE A 94 3.67 -1.38 -12.12
CA PHE A 94 2.53 -0.65 -11.55
C PHE A 94 2.86 -0.06 -10.17
N CYS A 95 3.61 -0.78 -9.34
CA CYS A 95 4.05 -0.28 -8.04
C CYS A 95 5.06 0.86 -8.25
N THR A 96 6.00 0.67 -9.16
CA THR A 96 7.06 1.65 -9.44
C THR A 96 6.57 2.92 -10.12
N ASP A 97 5.35 2.92 -10.69
CA ASP A 97 4.75 4.13 -11.24
C ASP A 97 4.64 5.26 -10.19
N CYS A 98 4.43 4.92 -8.93
CA CYS A 98 4.39 5.89 -7.84
C CYS A 98 5.52 5.69 -6.83
N HIS A 99 6.00 4.46 -6.63
CA HIS A 99 7.06 4.12 -5.67
C HIS A 99 8.49 4.12 -6.26
N ALA A 100 8.71 4.74 -7.42
CA ALA A 100 10.07 4.86 -7.96
C ALA A 100 10.95 5.74 -7.04
N ASN A 101 11.94 5.11 -6.39
CA ASN A 101 12.81 5.66 -5.34
C ASN A 101 13.64 6.91 -5.71
N HIS A 102 13.50 7.47 -6.91
CA HIS A 102 14.40 8.51 -7.43
C HIS A 102 13.70 9.81 -7.83
N ASN A 103 12.37 9.82 -7.91
CA ASN A 103 11.60 11.05 -8.07
C ASN A 103 10.50 11.03 -7.04
N GLU A 104 10.50 11.97 -6.09
CA GLU A 104 9.33 12.24 -5.25
C GLU A 104 8.21 12.78 -6.17
N ILE A 105 7.52 11.88 -6.86
CA ILE A 105 6.34 12.22 -7.62
C ILE A 105 5.23 12.35 -6.58
N LYS A 106 4.98 13.58 -6.14
CA LYS A 106 3.77 13.87 -5.36
C LYS A 106 2.58 13.34 -6.17
N PRO A 107 1.69 12.51 -5.60
CA PRO A 107 0.56 11.99 -6.34
C PRO A 107 -0.33 13.09 -6.96
N SER A 108 -0.25 14.31 -6.42
CA SER A 108 -0.84 15.52 -6.98
C SER A 108 -0.30 15.96 -8.34
N LEU A 109 0.92 15.55 -8.70
CA LEU A 109 1.55 15.87 -9.97
C LEU A 109 1.28 14.80 -11.03
N LYS A 110 1.27 13.51 -10.66
CA LYS A 110 1.03 12.41 -11.61
C LYS A 110 -0.45 12.15 -11.88
N LEU A 111 -1.30 12.35 -10.86
CA LEU A 111 -2.74 12.06 -10.91
C LEU A 111 -3.57 13.28 -10.48
N GLY A 112 -3.07 14.47 -10.78
CA GLY A 112 -3.65 15.73 -10.31
C GLY A 112 -5.05 16.02 -10.84
N ASP A 113 -5.45 15.44 -11.96
CA ASP A 113 -6.78 15.60 -12.57
C ASP A 113 -7.80 14.54 -12.11
N ARG A 114 -7.35 13.50 -11.38
CA ARG A 114 -8.22 12.41 -10.96
C ARG A 114 -9.26 12.90 -9.96
N PRO A 115 -10.57 12.69 -10.21
CA PRO A 115 -11.63 13.20 -9.35
C PRO A 115 -11.72 12.47 -8.01
N ASP A 116 -11.29 11.21 -7.94
CA ASP A 116 -11.33 10.35 -6.75
C ASP A 116 -10.28 10.70 -5.68
N ARG A 117 -9.23 11.42 -6.06
CA ARG A 117 -8.26 11.94 -5.09
C ARG A 117 -8.84 13.17 -4.43
N ASP A 118 -8.45 13.49 -3.21
CA ASP A 118 -8.80 14.76 -2.59
C ASP A 118 -7.55 15.62 -2.51
N LEU A 119 -7.37 16.47 -3.50
CA LEU A 119 -6.19 17.29 -3.68
C LEU A 119 -6.61 18.74 -3.84
N VAL A 120 -6.03 19.60 -3.02
CA VAL A 120 -6.27 21.04 -2.99
C VAL A 120 -5.50 21.82 -4.09
N HIS A 121 -4.55 21.16 -4.76
CA HIS A 121 -3.74 21.73 -5.84
C HIS A 121 -3.75 20.81 -7.06
N ARG A 122 -4.92 20.75 -7.71
CA ARG A 122 -5.11 20.05 -8.97
C ARG A 122 -4.97 20.99 -10.15
N GLY A 123 -4.81 20.42 -11.35
CA GLY A 123 -4.71 21.21 -12.58
C GLY A 123 -5.93 22.09 -12.87
N ASP A 124 -7.10 21.72 -12.34
CA ASP A 124 -8.38 22.42 -12.49
C ASP A 124 -8.74 23.32 -11.29
N TYR A 125 -7.79 23.56 -10.37
CA TYR A 125 -8.05 24.27 -9.11
C TYR A 125 -8.78 25.61 -9.31
N MET A 126 -8.42 26.41 -10.31
CA MET A 126 -9.06 27.71 -10.53
C MET A 126 -10.56 27.61 -10.83
N THR A 127 -10.98 26.55 -11.52
CA THR A 127 -12.40 26.32 -11.86
C THR A 127 -13.16 25.78 -10.65
N ARG A 128 -12.52 25.00 -9.78
CA ARG A 128 -13.17 24.36 -8.62
C ARG A 128 -13.05 25.14 -7.31
N HIS A 129 -12.08 26.05 -7.21
CA HIS A 129 -11.78 26.87 -6.03
C HIS A 129 -13.01 27.56 -5.45
N LYS A 130 -13.88 28.08 -6.32
CA LYS A 130 -15.15 28.72 -5.89
C LYS A 130 -16.04 27.77 -5.09
N PHE A 131 -16.07 26.49 -5.44
CA PHE A 131 -16.86 25.48 -4.74
C PHE A 131 -16.14 25.00 -3.49
N GLU A 132 -14.85 24.63 -3.60
CA GLU A 132 -14.06 24.11 -2.48
C GLU A 132 -13.86 25.14 -1.37
N GLY A 133 -13.49 26.38 -1.73
CA GLY A 133 -13.32 27.47 -0.76
C GLY A 133 -14.62 27.91 -0.09
N LYS A 134 -15.79 27.60 -0.68
CA LYS A 134 -17.09 27.80 -0.03
C LYS A 134 -17.50 26.62 0.85
N LEU A 135 -17.19 25.40 0.41
CA LEU A 135 -17.56 24.19 1.13
C LEU A 135 -16.75 24.05 2.42
N ASP A 136 -15.42 24.17 2.33
CA ASP A 136 -14.51 24.16 3.47
C ASP A 136 -13.17 24.84 3.14
N PRO A 137 -12.99 26.13 3.46
CA PRO A 137 -11.71 26.81 3.26
C PRO A 137 -10.64 26.38 4.28
N THR A 138 -10.99 25.63 5.32
CA THR A 138 -10.09 25.22 6.40
C THR A 138 -8.97 24.31 5.91
N GLY A 139 -9.26 23.49 4.89
CA GLY A 139 -8.25 22.63 4.25
C GLY A 139 -7.05 23.41 3.71
N CYS A 140 -7.26 24.66 3.28
CA CYS A 140 -6.20 25.52 2.75
C CYS A 140 -5.34 26.15 3.85
N TYR A 141 -5.92 26.41 5.03
CA TYR A 141 -5.27 27.19 6.10
C TYR A 141 -4.06 26.49 6.71
N ARG A 142 -3.99 25.16 6.61
CA ARG A 142 -2.86 24.35 7.10
C ARG A 142 -1.54 24.72 6.44
N CYS A 143 -1.58 25.17 5.18
CA CYS A 143 -0.38 25.50 4.41
C CYS A 143 -0.33 26.98 4.02
N HIS A 144 -1.49 27.60 3.73
CA HIS A 144 -1.56 28.99 3.24
C HIS A 144 -1.88 30.03 4.32
N GLY A 145 -2.18 29.60 5.56
CA GLY A 145 -2.60 30.50 6.64
C GLY A 145 -4.09 30.89 6.54
N ARG A 146 -4.59 31.67 7.51
CA ARG A 146 -6.02 31.99 7.66
C ARG A 146 -6.56 32.87 6.52
N ALA A 147 -7.89 33.04 6.49
CA ALA A 147 -8.57 33.93 5.56
C ALA A 147 -7.92 35.34 5.52
N ASN A 148 -7.94 35.97 4.33
CA ASN A 148 -7.34 37.28 4.03
C ASN A 148 -5.80 37.34 4.07
N ASN A 149 -5.12 36.21 3.88
CA ASN A 149 -3.70 36.22 3.59
C ASN A 149 -3.41 36.80 2.19
N GLU A 150 -2.13 37.12 1.94
CA GLU A 150 -1.62 37.72 0.69
C GLU A 150 -2.07 36.98 -0.57
N LYS A 151 -2.23 35.66 -0.49
CA LYS A 151 -2.64 34.82 -1.62
C LYS A 151 -4.13 34.93 -1.89
N CYS A 152 -4.97 34.97 -0.86
CA CYS A 152 -6.42 35.12 -0.99
C CYS A 152 -6.80 36.52 -1.53
N VAL A 153 -6.19 37.58 -0.97
CA VAL A 153 -6.52 38.98 -1.33
C VAL A 153 -6.07 39.38 -2.73
N THR A 154 -5.25 38.56 -3.39
CA THR A 154 -4.89 38.75 -4.80
C THR A 154 -6.12 38.67 -5.71
N CYS A 155 -7.10 37.82 -5.38
CA CYS A 155 -8.31 37.60 -6.17
C CYS A 155 -9.62 37.98 -5.44
N HIS A 156 -9.64 37.96 -4.11
CA HIS A 156 -10.82 38.22 -3.27
C HIS A 156 -10.70 39.55 -2.51
N ARG A 157 -10.82 40.68 -3.21
CA ARG A 157 -10.81 42.02 -2.60
C ARG A 157 -12.17 42.42 -2.06
#